data_AF-A0A9P5SE93-F1
#
_entry.id   AF-A0A9P5SE93-F1
#
_cell.length_a   1.000
_cell.length_b   1.000
_cell.length_c   1.000
_cell.angle_alpha   90.00
_cell.angle_beta   90.00
_cell.angle_gamma   90.00
#
_symmetry.space_group_name_H-M   'P 1'
#
loop_
_entity.id
_entity.type
_entity.pdbx_description
1 polymer ?
#
loop_
_entity_poly.entity_id
_entity_poly.type
_entity_poly.pdbx_seq_one_letter_code
_entity_poly.pdbx_strand_id
1 'polypeptide(L)'
;MLSKPISILLLLAICLSSSILISTTDAHVGLRRPCARGSPAAGCPAPSKGQTIDYDLNSPIGTSGRKDRPLCKNTVPSQKRTVYKAGQSISTSYTIGASHGGGHCQWALSYDGGKTWA
;
A
#
# COMPACT_ATOMS: atom_id res chain seq x y z
N MET A 1 27.98 -47.17 28.55
CA MET A 1 27.86 -46.06 27.58
C MET A 1 26.72 -45.18 28.03
N LEU A 2 27.02 -43.99 28.54
CA LEU A 2 26.10 -43.15 29.32
C LEU A 2 25.40 -42.13 28.39
N SER A 3 24.17 -42.43 27.97
CA SER A 3 23.31 -41.49 27.26
C SER A 3 22.78 -40.45 28.27
N LYS A 4 23.29 -39.22 28.20
CA LYS A 4 22.80 -38.11 29.04
C LYS A 4 21.32 -37.82 28.69
N PRO A 5 20.42 -37.66 29.68
CA PRO A 5 19.05 -37.28 29.42
C PRO A 5 19.06 -35.84 28.89
N ILE A 6 18.63 -35.66 27.64
CA ILE A 6 18.36 -34.34 27.09
C ILE A 6 17.24 -33.75 27.95
N SER A 7 17.57 -32.68 28.67
CA SER A 7 16.66 -32.02 29.60
C SER A 7 15.40 -31.58 28.86
N ILE A 8 14.23 -31.99 29.36
CA ILE A 8 12.91 -31.59 28.85
C ILE A 8 12.79 -30.04 28.79
N LEU A 9 13.54 -29.35 29.63
CA LEU A 9 13.66 -27.89 29.64
C LEU A 9 14.30 -27.32 28.35
N LEU A 10 15.20 -28.07 27.72
CA LEU A 10 15.86 -27.69 26.46
C LEU A 10 14.94 -27.89 25.25
N LEU A 11 14.05 -28.90 25.29
CA LEU A 11 13.05 -29.16 24.25
C LEU A 11 11.92 -28.11 24.24
N LEU A 12 11.48 -27.66 25.43
CA LEU A 12 10.49 -26.58 25.55
C LEU A 12 11.02 -25.22 25.06
N ALA A 13 12.31 -24.93 25.26
CA ALA A 13 12.95 -23.69 24.80
C ALA A 13 13.11 -23.63 23.25
N ILE A 14 13.25 -24.78 22.58
CA ILE A 14 13.38 -24.87 21.12
C ILE A 14 12.00 -24.72 20.43
N CYS A 15 10.92 -25.21 21.04
CA CYS A 15 9.56 -25.03 20.51
C CYS A 15 9.04 -23.59 20.63
N LEU A 16 9.48 -22.83 21.64
CA LEU A 16 8.99 -21.46 21.88
C LEU A 16 9.62 -20.41 20.95
N SER A 17 10.69 -20.75 20.23
CA SER A 17 11.43 -19.82 19.37
C SER A 17 11.05 -19.90 17.88
N SER A 18 10.14 -20.79 17.47
CA SER A 18 9.92 -21.11 16.05
C SER A 18 8.71 -20.44 15.37
N SER A 19 7.90 -19.62 16.05
CA SER A 19 6.59 -19.22 15.48
C SER A 19 6.15 -17.77 15.74
N ILE A 20 7.06 -16.78 15.62
CA ILE A 20 6.64 -15.39 15.41
C ILE A 20 6.80 -15.06 13.92
N LEU A 21 5.93 -15.65 13.09
CA LEU A 21 5.68 -15.18 11.73
C LEU A 21 4.72 -13.99 11.85
N ILE A 22 5.28 -12.79 12.00
CA ILE A 22 4.52 -11.54 11.85
C ILE A 22 4.01 -11.52 10.41
N SER A 23 2.74 -11.88 10.22
CA SER A 23 2.10 -11.76 8.91
C SER A 23 2.07 -10.28 8.56
N THR A 24 2.86 -9.90 7.56
CA THR A 24 2.77 -8.57 6.98
C THR A 24 1.50 -8.57 6.13
N THR A 25 0.43 -8.04 6.69
CA THR A 25 -0.84 -7.92 5.97
C THR A 25 -0.75 -6.76 5.00
N ASP A 26 -0.79 -7.05 3.71
CA ASP A 26 -0.78 -6.03 2.68
C ASP A 26 -2.17 -5.84 2.08
N ALA A 27 -2.71 -4.64 2.19
CA ALA A 27 -4.09 -4.35 1.80
C ALA A 27 -4.20 -4.20 0.28
N HIS A 28 -5.09 -4.97 -0.34
CA HIS A 28 -5.41 -4.80 -1.75
C HIS A 28 -6.50 -3.75 -1.91
N VAL A 29 -6.13 -2.48 -1.69
CA VAL A 29 -7.05 -1.35 -1.61
C VAL A 29 -6.57 -0.21 -2.52
N GLY A 30 -7.43 0.24 -3.42
CA GLY A 30 -7.15 1.35 -4.33
C GLY A 30 -8.17 2.48 -4.19
N LEU A 31 -7.74 3.73 -4.37
CA LEU A 31 -8.63 4.89 -4.33
C LEU A 31 -9.55 4.90 -5.56
N ARG A 32 -10.87 4.86 -5.32
CA ARG A 32 -11.93 4.91 -6.36
C ARG A 32 -12.34 6.35 -6.65
N ARG A 33 -12.60 7.13 -5.59
CA ARG A 33 -12.86 8.58 -5.66
C ARG A 33 -12.05 9.29 -4.57
N PRO A 34 -11.40 10.41 -4.89
CA PRO A 34 -11.21 10.96 -6.23
C PRO A 34 -10.40 10.02 -7.13
N CYS A 35 -10.44 10.25 -8.45
CA CYS A 35 -9.79 9.35 -9.41
C CYS A 35 -8.29 9.28 -9.16
N ALA A 36 -7.79 8.09 -8.80
CA ALA A 36 -6.37 7.81 -8.77
C ALA A 36 -5.74 8.00 -10.16
N ARG A 37 -4.43 8.26 -10.18
CA ARG A 37 -3.68 8.39 -11.42
C ARG A 37 -3.73 7.07 -12.20
N GLY A 38 -4.10 7.14 -13.48
CA GLY A 38 -4.24 5.97 -14.33
C GLY A 38 -5.48 5.11 -14.06
N SER A 39 -6.46 5.59 -13.27
CA SER A 39 -7.63 4.77 -12.91
C SER A 39 -8.46 4.30 -14.12
N PRO A 40 -8.78 2.99 -14.21
CA PRO A 40 -9.68 2.44 -15.22
C PRO A 40 -11.16 2.69 -14.91
N ALA A 41 -11.49 3.31 -13.76
CA ALA A 41 -12.87 3.48 -13.35
C ALA A 41 -13.63 4.42 -14.31
N ALA A 42 -14.88 4.07 -14.61
CA ALA A 42 -15.75 4.88 -15.44
C ALA A 42 -15.89 6.32 -14.89
N GLY A 43 -15.76 7.29 -15.78
CA GLY A 43 -15.78 8.72 -15.43
C GLY A 43 -14.47 9.24 -14.82
N CYS A 44 -13.38 8.47 -14.88
CA CYS A 44 -12.04 9.00 -14.62
C CYS A 44 -11.36 9.48 -15.92
N PRO A 45 -10.54 10.54 -15.86
CA PRO A 45 -9.84 11.03 -17.04
C PRO A 45 -8.86 9.99 -17.58
N ALA A 46 -8.63 10.00 -18.89
CA ALA A 46 -7.58 9.20 -19.52
C ALA A 46 -6.20 9.48 -18.88
N PRO A 47 -5.25 8.52 -18.93
CA PRO A 47 -3.87 8.75 -18.48
C PRO A 47 -3.23 9.97 -19.17
N SER A 48 -2.35 10.68 -18.46
CA SER A 48 -1.59 11.77 -19.09
C SER A 48 -0.60 11.22 -20.12
N LYS A 49 -0.09 12.07 -21.02
CA LYS A 49 0.91 11.68 -22.03
C LYS A 49 2.09 10.96 -21.36
N GLY A 50 2.45 9.79 -21.88
CA GLY A 50 3.52 8.96 -21.33
C GLY A 50 3.10 8.06 -20.14
N GLN A 51 1.81 8.01 -19.82
CA GLN A 51 1.24 7.10 -18.83
C GLN A 51 0.24 6.16 -19.48
N THR A 52 0.03 5.01 -18.86
CA THR A 52 -0.96 4.00 -19.24
C THR A 52 -2.01 3.85 -18.15
N ILE A 53 -3.10 3.15 -18.46
CA ILE A 53 -4.09 2.75 -17.46
C ILE A 53 -3.44 1.76 -16.49
N ASP A 54 -3.63 1.97 -15.19
CA ASP A 54 -3.18 1.08 -14.13
C ASP A 54 -4.34 0.17 -13.71
N TYR A 55 -4.41 -1.01 -14.32
CA TYR A 55 -5.38 -2.05 -13.96
C TYR A 55 -5.08 -2.72 -12.61
N ASP A 56 -3.94 -2.40 -12.03
CA ASP A 56 -3.39 -3.00 -10.81
C ASP A 56 -3.44 -2.01 -9.63
N LEU A 57 -4.33 -1.02 -9.68
CA LEU A 57 -4.40 0.07 -8.68
C LEU A 57 -4.61 -0.38 -7.24
N ASN A 58 -5.20 -1.55 -7.02
CA ASN A 58 -5.40 -2.08 -5.68
C ASN A 58 -4.14 -2.73 -5.12
N SER A 59 -3.14 -3.03 -5.95
CA SER A 59 -1.93 -3.65 -5.46
C SER A 59 -1.03 -2.67 -4.71
N PRO A 60 -0.40 -3.13 -3.64
CA PRO A 60 0.49 -2.33 -2.83
C PRO A 60 1.73 -1.90 -3.61
N ILE A 61 2.35 -0.81 -3.16
CA ILE A 61 3.58 -0.27 -3.77
C ILE A 61 4.85 -0.97 -3.25
N GLY A 62 4.72 -1.91 -2.33
CA GLY A 62 5.81 -2.60 -1.67
C GLY A 62 5.36 -3.21 -0.35
N THR A 63 6.28 -3.81 0.38
CA THR A 63 6.03 -4.41 1.70
C THR A 63 6.67 -3.57 2.81
N SER A 64 6.49 -3.97 4.07
CA SER A 64 7.06 -3.25 5.23
C SER A 64 8.57 -3.02 5.18
N GLY A 65 9.31 -3.83 4.42
CA GLY A 65 10.77 -3.71 4.28
C GLY A 65 11.25 -3.38 2.86
N ARG A 66 10.36 -3.21 1.88
CA ARG A 66 10.76 -3.08 0.47
C ARG A 66 9.84 -2.15 -0.30
N LYS A 67 10.43 -1.22 -1.06
CA LYS A 67 9.70 -0.34 -1.98
C LYS A 67 9.79 -0.91 -3.39
N ASP A 68 8.69 -1.45 -3.90
CA ASP A 68 8.65 -2.10 -5.21
C ASP A 68 8.25 -1.13 -6.33
N ARG A 69 7.51 -0.08 -5.97
CA ARG A 69 7.03 0.95 -6.88
C ARG A 69 7.18 2.33 -6.24
N PRO A 70 7.37 3.39 -7.03
CA PRO A 70 7.40 4.76 -6.50
C PRO A 70 6.04 5.12 -5.89
N LEU A 71 6.03 6.16 -5.06
CA LEU A 71 4.76 6.74 -4.59
C LEU A 71 3.86 7.13 -5.76
N CYS A 72 2.56 6.91 -5.57
CA CYS A 72 1.55 7.04 -6.61
C CYS A 72 1.75 6.09 -7.83
N LYS A 73 2.60 5.06 -7.73
CA LYS A 73 2.88 4.02 -8.75
C LYS A 73 3.47 4.48 -10.10
N ASN A 74 3.93 5.72 -10.23
CA ASN A 74 4.47 6.24 -11.49
C ASN A 74 5.38 7.47 -11.26
N THR A 75 6.43 7.64 -12.07
CA THR A 75 7.40 8.74 -11.93
C THR A 75 7.14 9.92 -12.88
N VAL A 76 6.33 9.72 -13.91
CA VAL A 76 5.98 10.74 -14.89
C VAL A 76 4.98 11.72 -14.26
N PRO A 77 5.20 13.04 -14.37
CA PRO A 77 4.23 14.03 -13.90
C PRO A 77 2.85 13.84 -14.56
N SER A 78 1.79 13.86 -13.75
CA SER A 78 0.42 13.88 -14.27
C SER A 78 -0.01 15.32 -14.54
N GLN A 79 -0.86 15.51 -15.55
CA GLN A 79 -1.58 16.76 -15.74
C GLN A 79 -2.58 16.98 -14.59
N LYS A 80 -2.96 18.24 -14.39
CA LYS A 80 -4.00 18.66 -13.46
C LYS A 80 -5.31 17.92 -13.77
N ARG A 81 -5.88 17.21 -12.78
CA ARG A 81 -7.12 16.43 -12.94
C ARG A 81 -8.33 17.10 -12.32
N THR A 82 -8.28 17.37 -11.02
CA THR A 82 -9.42 17.90 -10.27
C THR A 82 -9.02 19.18 -9.55
N VAL A 83 -9.93 20.15 -9.52
CA VAL A 83 -9.78 21.38 -8.77
C VAL A 83 -10.67 21.30 -7.54
N TYR A 84 -10.08 21.56 -6.38
CA TYR A 84 -10.79 21.68 -5.11
C TYR A 84 -10.63 23.10 -4.56
N LYS A 85 -11.66 23.57 -3.86
CA LYS A 85 -11.56 24.79 -3.06
C LYS A 85 -10.97 24.43 -1.69
N ALA A 86 -10.18 25.33 -1.10
CA ALA A 86 -9.72 25.15 0.28
C ALA A 86 -10.92 25.04 1.24
N GLY A 87 -10.85 24.12 2.21
CA GLY A 87 -11.96 23.82 3.12
C GLY A 87 -13.10 22.98 2.52
N GLN A 88 -13.05 22.65 1.24
CA GLN A 88 -14.04 21.77 0.61
C GLN A 88 -13.94 20.34 1.16
N SER A 89 -15.08 19.76 1.53
CA SER A 89 -15.17 18.32 1.82
C SER A 89 -15.01 17.51 0.52
N ILE A 90 -14.10 16.55 0.52
CA ILE A 90 -13.84 15.66 -0.62
C ILE A 90 -14.44 14.29 -0.32
N SER A 91 -15.49 13.94 -1.05
CA SER A 91 -16.07 12.59 -0.96
C SER A 91 -15.05 11.56 -1.40
N THR A 92 -14.72 10.63 -0.50
CA THR A 92 -13.70 9.62 -0.70
C THR A 92 -14.33 8.24 -0.72
N SER A 93 -13.94 7.41 -1.68
CA SER A 93 -14.32 6.00 -1.71
C SER A 93 -13.16 5.14 -2.22
N TYR A 94 -13.17 3.88 -1.82
CA TYR A 94 -12.12 2.93 -2.10
C TYR A 94 -12.68 1.70 -2.81
N THR A 95 -11.86 1.09 -3.63
CA THR A 95 -12.09 -0.25 -4.18
C THR A 95 -11.36 -1.23 -3.28
N ILE A 96 -12.09 -2.18 -2.71
CA ILE A 96 -11.55 -3.14 -1.75
C ILE A 96 -11.49 -4.51 -2.43
N GLY A 97 -10.28 -5.02 -2.66
CA GLY A 97 -10.06 -6.42 -3.01
C GLY A 97 -9.96 -7.27 -1.75
N ALA A 98 -9.01 -6.93 -0.87
CA ALA A 98 -8.81 -7.55 0.43
C ALA A 98 -8.40 -6.49 1.45
N SER A 99 -9.20 -6.31 2.50
CA SER A 99 -8.95 -5.29 3.53
C SER A 99 -8.00 -5.74 4.63
N HIS A 100 -7.78 -7.06 4.77
CA HIS A 100 -6.94 -7.66 5.81
C HIS A 100 -7.22 -7.14 7.24
N GLY A 101 -8.49 -6.97 7.59
CA GLY A 101 -8.88 -6.46 8.91
C GLY A 101 -8.79 -4.94 9.05
N GLY A 102 -8.41 -4.22 7.99
CA GLY A 102 -8.33 -2.76 7.95
C GLY A 102 -6.91 -2.25 8.20
N GLY A 103 -6.82 -1.04 8.78
CA GLY A 103 -5.56 -0.33 9.01
C GLY A 103 -5.81 1.17 9.13
N HIS A 104 -4.75 1.96 8.92
CA HIS A 104 -4.82 3.41 8.93
C HIS A 104 -4.72 3.97 7.51
N CYS A 105 -5.60 4.92 7.17
CA CYS A 105 -5.49 5.71 5.96
C CYS A 105 -4.91 7.08 6.31
N GLN A 106 -3.96 7.56 5.52
CA GLN A 106 -3.38 8.89 5.66
C GLN A 106 -3.50 9.66 4.34
N TRP A 107 -3.80 10.94 4.44
CA TRP A 107 -3.75 11.88 3.33
C TRP A 107 -2.52 12.77 3.46
N ALA A 108 -1.83 12.99 2.35
CA ALA A 108 -0.69 13.89 2.26
C ALA A 108 -0.86 14.79 1.04
N LEU A 109 -0.43 16.05 1.18
CA LEU A 109 -0.41 17.03 0.10
C LEU A 109 1.03 17.51 -0.08
N SER A 110 1.51 17.51 -1.32
CA SER A 110 2.78 18.10 -1.70
C SER A 110 2.56 19.20 -2.74
N TYR A 111 3.31 20.29 -2.55
CA TYR A 111 3.40 21.39 -3.51
C TYR A 111 4.59 21.24 -4.47
N ASP A 112 5.54 20.34 -4.18
CA ASP A 112 6.78 20.12 -4.93
C ASP A 112 6.78 18.82 -5.76
N GLY A 113 5.64 18.13 -5.86
CA GLY A 113 5.52 16.86 -6.57
C GLY A 113 6.13 15.68 -5.83
N GLY A 114 6.27 15.77 -4.51
CA GLY A 114 6.80 14.73 -3.63
C GLY A 114 8.31 14.78 -3.42
N LYS A 115 9.03 15.74 -3.99
CA LYS A 115 10.51 15.78 -3.95
C LYS A 115 11.10 15.76 -2.55
N THR A 116 10.41 16.31 -1.57
CA THR A 116 10.88 16.36 -0.18
C THR A 116 10.72 15.03 0.58
N TRP A 117 9.81 14.13 0.17
CA TRP A 117 9.44 12.95 0.99
C TRP A 117 9.22 11.63 0.23
N ALA A 118 9.22 11.65 -1.10
CA ALA A 118 8.89 10.48 -1.93
C ALA A 118 10.07 9.52 -2.17
#